data_AF-A0A7S2KSQ9-F1
#
_entry.id   AF-A0A7S2KSQ9-F1
#
_cell.length_a   1.000
_cell.length_b   1.000
_cell.length_c   1.000
_cell.angle_alpha   90.00
_cell.angle_beta   90.00
_cell.angle_gamma   90.00
#
_symmetry.space_group_name_H-M   'P 1'
#
loop_
_entity.id
_entity.type
_entity.pdbx_description
1 polymer ?
#
loop_
_entity_poly.entity_id
_entity_poly.type
_entity_poly.pdbx_seq_one_letter_code
_entity_poly.pdbx_strand_id
1 'polypeptide(L)'
;SVYDQRGGKALARQYKYAREKFFPEALLESSLKVRLEMGQASVEDDRRHILNAIAESADLDAAPAPEHPNYGAANDVLRGRLASSTPVACLLHSESLRSLFLAALPRSRGVTEMAANFDMREELTAEILGEFIKALPPSVTRLAL
;
A
#
# COMPACT_ATOMS: atom_id res chain seq x y z
N SER A 1 -29.12 22.65 0.31
CA SER A 1 -27.82 23.17 -0.15
C SER A 1 -27.74 22.99 -1.65
N VAL A 2 -27.20 24.00 -2.31
CA VAL A 2 -27.09 24.26 -3.75
C VAL A 2 -26.60 23.03 -4.54
N TYR A 3 -27.22 22.81 -5.70
CA TYR A 3 -26.87 21.81 -6.72
C TYR A 3 -25.35 21.58 -6.83
N ASP A 4 -24.90 20.36 -6.52
CA ASP A 4 -23.50 19.97 -6.71
C ASP A 4 -23.18 19.91 -8.20
N GLN A 5 -22.61 20.98 -8.74
CA GLN A 5 -22.19 21.09 -10.14
C GLN A 5 -21.04 20.15 -10.51
N ARG A 6 -20.50 19.38 -9.56
CA ARG A 6 -19.45 18.37 -9.77
C ARG A 6 -20.01 16.99 -10.17
N GLY A 7 -21.31 16.90 -10.48
CA GLY A 7 -21.96 15.64 -10.91
C GLY A 7 -22.24 14.64 -9.77
N GLY A 8 -22.14 15.07 -8.51
CA GLY A 8 -22.47 14.26 -7.35
C GLY A 8 -21.57 13.03 -7.15
N LYS A 9 -22.00 12.16 -6.23
CA LYS A 9 -21.25 10.92 -5.88
C LYS A 9 -21.03 9.99 -7.08
N ALA A 10 -21.94 9.99 -8.06
CA ALA A 10 -21.84 9.12 -9.23
C ALA A 10 -20.69 9.51 -10.16
N LEU A 11 -20.56 10.81 -10.49
CA LEU A 11 -19.47 11.29 -11.33
C LEU A 11 -18.11 11.18 -10.59
N ALA A 12 -18.10 11.43 -9.28
CA ALA A 12 -16.92 11.21 -8.45
C ALA A 12 -16.43 9.73 -8.47
N ARG A 13 -17.36 8.76 -8.44
CA ARG A 13 -17.02 7.33 -8.60
C ARG A 13 -16.44 7.03 -9.97
N GLN A 14 -17.00 7.58 -11.05
CA GLN A 14 -16.48 7.40 -12.41
C GLN A 14 -15.08 7.98 -12.59
N TYR A 15 -14.80 9.18 -12.06
CA TYR A 15 -13.46 9.75 -12.10
C TYR A 15 -12.44 8.95 -11.28
N LYS A 16 -12.85 8.45 -10.09
CA LYS A 16 -12.01 7.55 -9.30
C LYS A 16 -11.69 6.28 -10.07
N TYR A 17 -12.71 5.63 -10.66
CA TYR A 17 -12.55 4.46 -11.51
C TYR A 17 -11.56 4.70 -12.65
N ALA A 18 -11.75 5.77 -13.42
CA ALA A 18 -10.91 6.08 -14.56
C ALA A 18 -9.44 6.32 -14.16
N ARG A 19 -9.20 6.99 -13.03
CA ARG A 19 -7.84 7.23 -12.52
C ARG A 19 -7.15 5.93 -12.07
N GLU A 20 -7.88 5.04 -11.42
CA GLU A 20 -7.33 3.80 -10.86
C GLU A 20 -7.15 2.71 -11.93
N LYS A 21 -8.02 2.67 -12.95
CA LYS A 21 -7.99 1.67 -14.03
C LYS A 21 -6.67 1.67 -14.81
N PHE A 22 -6.07 2.85 -14.99
CA PHE A 22 -4.84 3.01 -15.75
C PHE A 22 -3.61 3.23 -14.86
N PHE A 23 -3.72 2.94 -13.56
CA PHE A 23 -2.57 3.05 -12.68
C PHE A 23 -1.48 2.04 -13.11
N PRO A 24 -0.21 2.44 -13.26
CA PRO A 24 0.81 1.55 -13.81
C PRO A 24 1.10 0.35 -12.90
N GLU A 25 0.87 -0.85 -13.42
CA GLU A 25 1.11 -2.12 -12.71
C GLU A 25 2.57 -2.24 -12.22
N ALA A 26 3.53 -1.89 -13.07
CA ALA A 26 4.95 -1.95 -12.72
C ALA A 26 5.29 -1.09 -11.49
N LEU A 27 4.62 0.06 -11.30
CA LEU A 27 4.80 0.89 -10.12
C LEU A 27 4.18 0.26 -8.87
N LEU A 28 3.05 -0.43 -8.99
CA LEU A 28 2.45 -1.17 -7.88
C LEU A 28 3.35 -2.33 -7.46
N GLU A 29 3.86 -3.09 -8.42
CA GLU A 29 4.80 -4.17 -8.14
C GLU A 29 6.07 -3.70 -7.45
N SER A 30 6.72 -2.65 -7.96
CA SER A 30 7.92 -2.10 -7.35
C SER A 30 7.65 -1.58 -5.94
N SER A 31 6.48 -0.95 -5.75
CA SER A 31 6.02 -0.43 -4.47
C SER A 31 5.81 -1.53 -3.43
N LEU A 32 5.23 -2.68 -3.83
CA LEU A 32 5.02 -3.81 -2.92
C LEU A 32 6.29 -4.63 -2.66
N LYS A 33 7.32 -4.47 -3.50
CA LYS A 33 8.64 -5.10 -3.34
C LYS A 33 9.67 -4.17 -2.67
N VAL A 34 9.30 -2.94 -2.32
CA VAL A 34 10.22 -1.92 -1.80
C VAL A 34 10.99 -2.42 -0.56
N ARG A 35 12.28 -2.06 -0.50
CA ARG A 35 13.17 -2.27 0.64
C ARG A 35 13.80 -0.93 0.98
N LEU A 36 13.45 -0.35 2.12
CA LEU A 36 13.89 0.98 2.54
C LEU A 36 15.41 1.09 2.64
N GLU A 37 16.09 0.00 3.03
CA GLU A 37 17.54 -0.06 3.16
C GLU A 37 18.27 0.02 1.81
N MET A 38 17.56 -0.27 0.72
CA MET A 38 18.05 -0.12 -0.66
C MET A 38 17.67 1.24 -1.27
N GLY A 39 16.99 2.11 -0.50
CA GLY A 39 16.57 3.43 -0.94
C GLY A 39 17.76 4.36 -1.20
N GLN A 40 17.59 5.23 -2.19
CA GLN A 40 18.54 6.30 -2.48
C GLN A 40 18.01 7.61 -1.90
N ALA A 41 18.89 8.38 -1.26
CA ALA A 41 18.60 9.75 -0.86
C ALA A 41 19.46 10.71 -1.68
N SER A 42 18.97 11.92 -1.89
CA SER A 42 19.76 13.00 -2.50
C SER A 42 20.90 13.46 -1.58
N VAL A 43 20.78 13.24 -0.27
CA VAL A 43 21.79 13.50 0.74
C VAL A 43 22.10 12.20 1.48
N GLU A 44 23.32 11.71 1.38
CA GLU A 44 23.72 10.42 1.95
C GLU A 44 23.66 10.40 3.49
N ASP A 45 23.88 11.56 4.12
CA ASP A 45 23.72 11.71 5.58
C ASP A 45 22.27 11.48 6.02
N ASP A 46 21.28 11.96 5.25
CA ASP A 46 19.86 11.70 5.54
C ASP A 46 19.55 10.20 5.45
N ARG A 47 20.05 9.51 4.41
CA ARG A 47 19.89 8.06 4.27
C ARG A 47 20.46 7.34 5.50
N ARG A 48 21.67 7.74 5.92
CA ARG A 48 22.37 7.15 7.07
C ARG A 48 21.60 7.37 8.36
N HIS A 49 21.21 8.61 8.65
CA HIS A 49 20.47 8.98 9.85
C HIS A 49 19.11 8.30 9.91
N ILE A 50 18.36 8.26 8.81
CA ILE A 50 17.05 7.58 8.75
C ILE A 50 17.20 6.09 9.05
N LEU A 51 18.16 5.41 8.40
CA LEU A 51 18.36 3.98 8.61
C LEU A 51 18.81 3.70 10.06
N ASN A 52 19.79 4.43 10.57
CA ASN A 52 20.24 4.24 11.95
C ASN A 52 19.16 4.60 12.99
N ALA A 53 18.30 5.58 12.70
CA ALA A 53 17.16 5.89 13.55
C ALA A 53 16.13 4.76 13.57
N ILE A 54 15.80 4.17 12.40
CA ILE A 54 14.91 3.00 12.33
C ILE A 54 15.52 1.79 13.06
N ALA A 55 16.84 1.61 12.94
CA ALA A 55 17.57 0.56 13.65
C ALA A 55 17.73 0.82 15.16
N GLU A 56 17.26 1.97 15.67
CA GLU A 56 17.43 2.39 17.06
C GLU A 56 18.91 2.40 17.49
N SER A 57 19.81 2.74 16.55
CA SER A 57 21.24 2.87 16.82
C SER A 57 21.53 4.03 17.76
N ALA A 58 22.46 3.82 18.70
CA ALA A 58 22.96 4.89 19.56
C ALA A 58 23.81 5.91 18.81
N ASP A 59 24.40 5.51 17.67
CA ASP A 59 25.19 6.36 16.79
C ASP A 59 24.48 6.48 15.43
N LEU A 60 23.99 7.68 15.12
CA LEU A 60 23.31 7.98 13.87
C LEU A 60 24.27 8.16 12.70
N ASP A 61 25.55 8.49 12.96
CA ASP A 61 26.56 8.73 11.94
C ASP A 61 27.31 7.46 11.51
N ALA A 62 27.09 6.34 12.22
CA ALA A 62 27.65 5.03 11.90
C ALA A 62 27.20 4.53 10.52
N ALA A 63 27.98 3.59 9.95
CA ALA A 63 27.54 2.89 8.74
C ALA A 63 26.25 2.09 9.05
N PRO A 64 25.15 2.25 8.27
CA PRO A 64 23.93 1.53 8.54
C PRO A 64 24.13 0.04 8.35
N ALA A 65 23.50 -0.77 9.20
CA ALA A 65 23.49 -2.21 9.00
C ALA A 65 22.89 -2.55 7.62
N PRO A 66 23.39 -3.58 6.92
CA PRO A 66 22.83 -3.99 5.64
C PRO A 66 21.40 -4.54 5.80
N GLU A 67 21.09 -5.13 6.95
CA GLU A 67 19.78 -5.65 7.31
C GLU A 67 19.51 -5.41 8.79
N HIS A 68 18.25 -5.17 9.15
CA HIS A 68 17.82 -5.01 10.54
C HIS A 68 16.34 -5.42 10.69
N PRO A 69 15.93 -6.06 11.80
CA PRO A 69 14.53 -6.42 12.03
C PRO A 69 13.57 -5.22 11.93
N ASN A 70 13.99 -4.05 12.43
CA ASN A 70 13.17 -2.83 12.34
C ASN A 70 13.03 -2.31 10.91
N TYR A 71 13.99 -2.59 10.01
CA TYR A 71 13.81 -2.31 8.58
C TYR A 71 12.70 -3.19 8.01
N GLY A 72 12.68 -4.48 8.39
CA GLY A 72 11.60 -5.41 8.02
C GLY A 72 10.24 -4.89 8.47
N ALA A 73 10.12 -4.49 9.75
CA ALA A 73 8.88 -3.95 10.29
C ALA A 73 8.43 -2.67 9.57
N ALA A 74 9.36 -1.73 9.32
CA ALA A 74 9.06 -0.51 8.59
C ALA A 74 8.71 -0.77 7.11
N ASN A 75 9.37 -1.74 6.45
CA ASN A 75 9.03 -2.19 5.10
C ASN A 75 7.62 -2.77 5.03
N ASP A 76 7.21 -3.58 6.02
CA ASP A 76 5.85 -4.14 6.08
C ASP A 76 4.78 -3.05 6.29
N VAL A 77 5.08 -2.02 7.10
CA VAL A 77 4.22 -0.84 7.22
C VAL A 77 4.11 -0.10 5.89
N LEU A 78 5.22 0.16 5.21
CA LEU A 78 5.25 0.90 3.94
C LEU A 78 4.47 0.16 2.84
N ARG A 79 4.75 -1.13 2.65
CA ARG A 79 4.05 -1.98 1.66
C ARG A 79 2.56 -2.06 1.97
N GLY A 80 2.19 -2.22 3.24
CA GLY A 80 0.80 -2.23 3.67
C GLY A 80 0.06 -0.92 3.37
N ARG A 81 0.70 0.23 3.62
CA ARG A 81 0.13 1.55 3.29
C ARG A 81 -0.11 1.68 1.78
N LEU A 82 0.86 1.31 0.96
CA LEU A 82 0.74 1.36 -0.50
C LEU A 82 -0.38 0.42 -0.98
N ALA A 83 -0.35 -0.84 -0.53
CA ALA A 83 -1.39 -1.84 -0.80
C ALA A 83 -2.79 -1.33 -0.44
N SER A 84 -2.95 -0.74 0.75
CA SER A 84 -4.25 -0.27 1.25
C SER A 84 -4.87 0.86 0.42
N SER A 85 -4.04 1.61 -0.32
CA SER A 85 -4.48 2.74 -1.15
C SER A 85 -4.98 2.33 -2.54
N THR A 86 -4.59 1.15 -3.02
CA THR A 86 -4.88 0.66 -4.37
C THR A 86 -5.42 -0.79 -4.41
N PRO A 87 -6.35 -1.18 -3.52
CA PRO A 87 -6.75 -2.59 -3.37
C PRO A 87 -7.33 -3.17 -4.67
N VAL A 88 -8.17 -2.41 -5.39
CA VAL A 88 -8.83 -2.89 -6.61
C VAL A 88 -7.84 -3.13 -7.74
N ALA A 89 -6.88 -2.22 -7.93
CA ALA A 89 -5.85 -2.39 -8.95
C ALA A 89 -4.98 -3.62 -8.64
N CYS A 90 -4.59 -3.79 -7.38
CA CYS A 90 -3.80 -4.93 -6.96
C CYS A 90 -4.54 -6.27 -7.11
N LEU A 91 -5.86 -6.31 -6.90
CA LEU A 91 -6.65 -7.54 -7.01
C LEU A 91 -6.93 -7.96 -8.46
N LEU A 92 -7.01 -7.02 -9.41
CA LEU A 92 -7.55 -7.27 -10.74
C LEU A 92 -6.55 -7.23 -11.90
N HIS A 93 -5.37 -6.63 -11.74
CA HIS A 93 -4.43 -6.47 -12.87
C HIS A 93 -3.74 -7.79 -13.27
N SER A 94 -3.03 -8.42 -12.34
CA SER A 94 -2.33 -9.68 -12.60
C SER A 94 -2.25 -10.57 -11.36
N GLU A 95 -2.04 -11.87 -11.58
CA GLU A 95 -1.89 -12.81 -10.48
C GLU A 95 -0.65 -12.51 -9.62
N SER A 96 0.46 -12.08 -10.25
CA SER A 96 1.68 -11.72 -9.53
C SER A 96 1.44 -10.55 -8.58
N LEU A 97 0.79 -9.50 -9.08
CA LEU A 97 0.47 -8.33 -8.27
C LEU A 97 -0.51 -8.68 -7.14
N ARG A 98 -1.53 -9.50 -7.44
CA ARG A 98 -2.47 -10.00 -6.43
C ARG A 98 -1.76 -10.78 -5.34
N SER A 99 -0.84 -11.68 -5.67
CA SER A 99 -0.07 -12.43 -4.69
C SER A 99 0.80 -11.54 -3.81
N LEU A 100 1.48 -10.54 -4.39
CA LEU A 100 2.28 -9.57 -3.62
C LEU A 100 1.41 -8.78 -2.65
N PHE A 101 0.25 -8.33 -3.12
CA PHE A 101 -0.72 -7.58 -2.33
C PHE A 101 -1.26 -8.40 -1.15
N LEU A 102 -1.75 -9.61 -1.41
CA LEU A 102 -2.28 -10.51 -0.38
C LEU A 102 -1.21 -10.94 0.63
N ALA A 103 0.07 -10.98 0.24
CA ALA A 103 1.17 -11.27 1.15
C ALA A 103 1.58 -10.07 2.02
N ALA A 104 1.49 -8.84 1.49
CA ALA A 104 1.90 -7.62 2.18
C ALA A 104 0.85 -7.14 3.18
N LEU A 105 -0.42 -7.18 2.81
CA LEU A 105 -1.53 -6.63 3.59
C LEU A 105 -1.61 -7.14 5.04
N PRO A 106 -1.57 -8.47 5.32
CA PRO A 106 -1.72 -8.99 6.68
C PRO A 106 -0.52 -8.70 7.59
N ARG A 107 0.64 -8.36 7.02
CA ARG A 107 1.85 -8.01 7.78
C ARG A 107 1.84 -6.57 8.26
N SER A 108 1.00 -5.72 7.66
CA SER A 108 0.92 -4.33 8.06
C SER A 108 0.32 -4.17 9.46
N ARG A 109 0.97 -3.36 10.29
CA ARG A 109 0.45 -2.93 11.59
C ARG A 109 0.04 -1.45 11.61
N GLY A 110 0.35 -0.72 10.54
CA GLY A 110 0.17 0.74 10.47
C GLY A 110 -1.10 1.19 9.72
N VAL A 111 -1.91 0.26 9.23
CA VAL A 111 -3.15 0.53 8.50
C VAL A 111 -4.33 0.24 9.42
N THR A 112 -5.03 1.30 9.86
CA THR A 112 -6.18 1.19 10.78
C THR A 112 -7.52 1.39 10.08
N GLU A 113 -7.50 2.05 8.93
CA GLU A 113 -8.67 2.31 8.10
C GLU A 113 -8.37 1.90 6.66
N MET A 114 -9.33 1.22 6.02
CA MET A 114 -9.24 0.89 4.61
C MET A 114 -10.53 1.26 3.90
N ALA A 115 -10.38 1.84 2.71
CA ALA A 115 -11.48 2.16 1.83
C ALA A 115 -11.21 1.58 0.45
N ALA A 116 -12.03 0.63 0.03
CA ALA A 116 -12.09 0.18 -1.36
C ALA A 116 -13.41 0.66 -1.98
N ASN A 117 -13.46 0.74 -3.30
CA ASN A 117 -14.73 0.89 -4.00
C ASN A 117 -14.78 -0.19 -5.07
N PHE A 118 -15.63 -1.19 -4.84
CA PHE A 118 -15.77 -2.33 -5.73
C PHE A 118 -16.87 -2.12 -6.79
N ASP A 119 -17.58 -0.98 -6.76
CA ASP A 119 -18.57 -0.64 -7.78
C ASP A 119 -17.95 -0.67 -9.19
N MET A 120 -18.76 -1.09 -10.16
CA MET A 120 -18.43 -1.12 -11.59
C MET A 120 -17.29 -2.09 -11.97
N ARG A 121 -17.12 -3.20 -11.24
CA ARG A 121 -16.13 -4.25 -11.52
C ARG A 121 -16.78 -5.64 -11.57
N GLU A 122 -17.10 -6.11 -12.76
CA GLU A 122 -17.65 -7.46 -12.95
C GLU A 122 -16.59 -8.55 -12.72
N GLU A 123 -15.31 -8.17 -12.76
CA GLU A 123 -14.15 -9.05 -12.60
C GLU A 123 -13.87 -9.43 -11.13
N LEU A 124 -14.51 -8.74 -10.16
CA LEU A 124 -14.39 -9.07 -8.74
C LEU A 124 -15.31 -10.24 -8.38
N THR A 125 -14.78 -11.45 -8.50
CA THR A 125 -15.49 -12.66 -8.07
C THR A 125 -15.55 -12.77 -6.54
N ALA A 126 -16.51 -13.56 -6.04
CA ALA A 126 -16.64 -13.85 -4.61
C ALA A 126 -15.37 -14.51 -4.03
N GLU A 127 -14.64 -15.27 -4.85
CA GLU A 127 -13.36 -15.89 -4.48
C GLU A 127 -12.29 -14.83 -4.21
N ILE A 128 -12.09 -13.89 -5.15
CA ILE A 128 -11.12 -12.80 -5.01
C ILE A 128 -11.44 -11.92 -3.79
N LEU A 129 -12.72 -11.61 -3.58
CA LEU A 129 -13.16 -10.87 -2.39
C LEU A 129 -12.93 -11.67 -1.10
N GLY A 130 -13.13 -12.99 -1.12
CA GLY A 130 -12.85 -13.87 0.00
C GLY A 130 -11.37 -13.90 0.37
N GLU A 131 -10.46 -13.94 -0.62
CA GLU A 131 -9.02 -13.81 -0.39
C GLU A 131 -8.66 -12.46 0.22
N PHE A 132 -9.21 -11.37 -0.32
CA PHE A 132 -9.00 -10.03 0.21
C PHE A 132 -9.44 -9.89 1.67
N ILE A 133 -10.65 -10.36 2.01
CA ILE A 133 -11.17 -10.31 3.38
C ILE A 133 -10.28 -11.09 4.35
N LYS A 134 -9.79 -12.27 3.94
CA LYS A 134 -8.86 -13.09 4.75
C LYS A 134 -7.51 -12.40 4.94
N ALA A 135 -7.08 -11.59 3.99
CA ALA A 135 -5.81 -10.89 4.00
C ALA A 135 -5.88 -9.51 4.68
N LEU A 136 -7.05 -9.06 5.14
CA LEU A 136 -7.20 -7.76 5.80
C LEU A 136 -6.17 -7.61 6.95
N PRO A 137 -5.50 -6.45 7.08
CA PRO A 137 -4.56 -6.24 8.17
C PRO A 137 -5.29 -6.38 9.51
N PRO A 138 -4.68 -7.05 10.50
CA PRO A 138 -5.29 -7.22 11.82
C PRO A 138 -5.46 -5.89 12.58
N SER A 139 -4.80 -4.82 12.13
CA SER A 139 -4.93 -3.48 12.69
C SER A 139 -6.14 -2.70 12.15
N VAL A 140 -6.83 -3.19 11.11
CA VAL A 140 -7.98 -2.49 10.52
C VAL A 140 -9.17 -2.55 11.46
N THR A 141 -9.67 -1.37 11.84
CA THR A 141 -10.85 -1.20 12.70
C THR A 141 -12.00 -0.50 11.98
N ARG A 142 -11.73 0.13 10.82
CA ARG A 142 -12.74 0.73 9.95
C ARG A 142 -12.54 0.27 8.51
N LEU A 143 -13.59 -0.27 7.93
CA LEU A 143 -13.61 -0.74 6.55
C LEU A 143 -14.79 -0.09 5.82
N ALA A 144 -14.50 0.57 4.70
CA ALA A 144 -15.50 1.07 3.77
C ALA A 144 -15.29 0.37 2.41
N LEU A 145 -16.32 -0.29 1.89
CA LEU A 145 -16.27 -1.05 0.64
C LEU A 145 -17.25 -0.50 -0.40
#